data_AF-A0AAN0IKJ9-F1
#
_entry.id   AF-A0AAN0IKJ9-F1
#
_cell.length_a   1.000
_cell.length_b   1.000
_cell.length_c   1.000
_cell.angle_alpha   90.00
_cell.angle_beta   90.00
_cell.angle_gamma   90.00
#
_symmetry.space_group_name_H-M   'P 1'
#
loop_
_entity.id
_entity.type
_entity.pdbx_description
1 polymer ?
#
loop_
_entity_poly.entity_id
_entity_poly.type
_entity_poly.pdbx_seq_one_letter_code
_entity_poly.pdbx_strand_id
1 'polypeptide(L)'
;MEKEVEEYKRFNPNDPTIKTKALLTLIQNFGDDFERTIEGGGGAEVVMSELTCGAKINKIFHERFPFELVKFEKDEKAMRKEIAFTIQNIQGVRVGLFTPDMAFEAITKNQIEKLMSPALKCVDMVSAELMTAVKSCADGMNRYPLLRDETERILSTFLREQEQKAKDHVI
;
A
#
# COMPACT_ATOMS: atom_id res chain seq x y z
N MET A 1 28.78 -4.91 -29.44
CA MET A 1 28.69 -5.05 -30.92
C MET A 1 29.13 -6.41 -31.42
N GLU A 2 30.41 -6.80 -31.46
CA GLU A 2 30.79 -8.10 -32.06
C GLU A 2 30.19 -9.32 -31.32
N LYS A 3 30.17 -9.31 -29.98
CA LYS A 3 29.52 -10.37 -29.18
C LYS A 3 28.01 -10.47 -29.41
N GLU A 4 27.31 -9.33 -29.49
CA GLU A 4 25.86 -9.28 -29.72
C GLU A 4 25.50 -9.73 -31.15
N VAL A 5 26.36 -9.41 -32.13
CA VAL A 5 26.23 -9.85 -33.53
C VAL A 5 26.47 -11.37 -33.65
N GLU A 6 27.42 -11.92 -32.91
CA GLU A 6 27.69 -13.36 -32.91
C GLU A 6 26.57 -14.17 -32.23
N GLU A 7 25.94 -13.62 -31.19
CA GLU A 7 24.71 -14.17 -30.60
C GLU A 7 23.54 -14.12 -31.58
N TYR A 8 23.43 -13.06 -32.38
CA TYR A 8 22.39 -12.93 -33.41
C TYR A 8 22.55 -13.92 -34.57
N LYS A 9 23.79 -14.24 -34.97
CA LYS A 9 24.07 -15.21 -36.04
C LYS A 9 23.66 -16.64 -35.69
N ARG A 10 23.59 -16.98 -34.40
CA ARG A 10 23.12 -18.30 -33.90
C ARG A 10 21.66 -18.29 -33.45
N PHE A 11 20.97 -17.16 -33.64
CA PHE A 11 19.60 -16.98 -33.18
C PHE A 11 18.63 -17.74 -34.09
N ASN A 12 18.13 -18.87 -33.60
CA ASN A 12 16.91 -19.47 -34.14
C ASN A 12 15.71 -18.92 -33.32
N PRO A 13 14.85 -18.07 -33.90
CA PRO A 13 13.72 -17.48 -33.19
C PRO A 13 12.73 -18.50 -32.63
N ASN A 14 12.78 -19.76 -33.09
CA ASN A 14 11.88 -20.83 -32.68
C ASN A 14 12.54 -21.86 -31.75
N ASP A 15 13.78 -21.67 -31.33
CA ASP A 15 14.41 -22.51 -30.30
C ASP A 15 13.72 -22.30 -28.93
N PRO A 16 13.08 -23.33 -28.34
CA PRO A 16 12.41 -23.22 -27.05
C PRO A 16 13.36 -22.80 -25.92
N THR A 17 14.64 -23.17 -26.01
CA THR A 17 15.66 -22.92 -24.98
C THR A 17 15.99 -21.42 -24.90
N ILE A 18 16.07 -20.75 -26.05
CA ILE A 18 16.35 -19.32 -26.15
C ILE A 18 15.16 -18.51 -25.61
N LYS A 19 13.93 -18.90 -25.97
CA LYS A 19 12.71 -18.26 -25.47
C LYS A 19 12.59 -18.40 -23.95
N THR A 20 12.86 -19.60 -23.43
CA THR A 20 12.81 -19.88 -21.97
C THR A 20 13.86 -19.06 -21.22
N LYS A 21 15.09 -19.00 -21.73
CA LYS A 21 16.16 -18.19 -21.12
C LYS A 21 15.79 -16.70 -21.12
N ALA A 22 15.30 -16.16 -22.24
CA ALA A 22 14.90 -14.76 -22.33
C ALA A 22 13.75 -14.42 -21.36
N LEU A 23 12.75 -15.31 -21.26
CA LEU A 23 11.63 -15.18 -20.33
C LEU A 23 12.12 -15.14 -18.87
N LEU A 24 12.97 -16.08 -18.48
CA LEU A 24 13.53 -16.14 -17.12
C LEU A 24 14.33 -14.88 -16.77
N THR A 25 15.18 -14.41 -17.68
CA THR A 25 15.96 -13.19 -17.47
C THR A 25 15.07 -11.96 -17.31
N LEU A 26 13.99 -11.84 -18.07
CA LEU A 26 13.05 -10.71 -17.92
C LEU A 26 12.31 -10.73 -16.58
N ILE A 27 11.87 -11.90 -16.13
CA ILE A 27 11.21 -12.05 -14.83
C ILE A 27 12.19 -11.76 -13.69
N GLN A 28 13.43 -12.22 -13.78
CA GLN A 28 14.48 -11.93 -12.79
C GLN A 28 14.77 -10.44 -12.72
N ASN A 29 14.99 -9.79 -13.87
CA ASN A 29 15.22 -8.34 -13.91
C ASN A 29 14.06 -7.56 -13.31
N PHE A 30 12.82 -7.96 -13.59
CA PHE A 30 11.65 -7.33 -12.96
C PHE A 30 11.68 -7.47 -11.44
N GLY A 31 12.02 -8.65 -10.92
CA GLY A 31 12.15 -8.89 -9.49
C GLY A 31 13.19 -7.96 -8.85
N ASP A 32 14.37 -7.91 -9.44
CA ASP A 32 15.46 -7.03 -8.98
C ASP A 32 15.07 -5.55 -9.04
N ASP A 33 14.41 -5.11 -10.11
CA ASP A 33 13.96 -3.72 -10.26
C ASP A 33 12.85 -3.37 -9.26
N PHE A 34 11.94 -4.30 -8.99
CA PHE A 34 10.89 -4.12 -7.99
C PHE A 34 11.48 -4.03 -6.58
N GLU A 35 12.40 -4.93 -6.21
CA GLU A 35 13.11 -4.90 -4.92
C GLU A 35 13.84 -3.57 -4.72
N ARG A 36 14.60 -3.11 -5.72
CA ARG A 36 15.28 -1.80 -5.67
C ARG A 36 14.32 -0.63 -5.53
N THR A 37 13.16 -0.69 -6.19
CA THR A 37 12.13 0.36 -6.13
C THR A 37 11.52 0.49 -4.73
N ILE A 38 11.44 -0.63 -4.00
CA ILE A 38 10.90 -0.70 -2.63
C ILE A 38 11.96 -0.38 -1.58
N GLU A 39 13.14 -1.00 -1.63
CA GLU A 39 14.17 -0.84 -0.60
C GLU A 39 14.91 0.49 -0.71
N GLY A 40 15.06 1.00 -1.94
CA GLY A 40 15.86 2.17 -2.24
C GLY A 40 17.36 1.89 -2.18
N GLY A 41 18.11 2.45 -3.14
CA GLY A 41 19.58 2.46 -3.07
C GLY A 41 20.27 1.12 -3.33
N GLY A 42 19.97 0.46 -4.45
CA GLY A 42 20.70 -0.71 -4.95
C GLY A 42 21.39 -0.45 -6.30
N GLY A 43 22.59 0.13 -6.27
CA GLY A 43 23.60 0.01 -7.35
C GLY A 43 23.42 0.76 -8.68
N ALA A 44 22.26 1.35 -8.99
CA ALA A 44 22.05 2.21 -10.17
C ALA A 44 21.89 3.70 -9.78
N GLU A 45 21.98 4.60 -10.76
CA GLU A 45 21.87 6.05 -10.58
C GLU A 45 20.72 6.43 -9.62
N VAL A 46 21.05 7.23 -8.60
CA VAL A 46 20.06 7.70 -7.63
C VAL A 46 19.07 8.62 -8.36
N VAL A 47 17.80 8.23 -8.38
CA VAL A 47 16.72 9.07 -8.91
C VAL A 47 16.60 10.34 -8.05
N MET A 48 17.00 11.48 -8.59
CA MET A 48 16.96 12.78 -7.89
C MET A 48 15.68 13.59 -8.17
N SER A 49 14.88 13.17 -9.15
CA SER A 49 13.70 13.91 -9.62
C SER A 49 12.43 13.60 -8.85
N GLU A 50 12.31 12.40 -8.29
CA GLU A 50 11.10 11.93 -7.62
C GLU A 50 11.39 10.95 -6.49
N LEU A 51 10.43 10.82 -5.57
CA LEU A 51 10.52 9.84 -4.49
C LEU A 51 10.30 8.43 -5.04
N THR A 52 11.15 7.50 -4.62
CA THR A 52 10.96 6.07 -4.88
C THR A 52 9.72 5.54 -4.15
N CYS A 53 9.20 4.37 -4.57
CA CYS A 53 8.05 3.75 -3.92
C CYS A 53 8.30 3.56 -2.41
N GLY A 54 9.47 3.03 -2.03
CA GLY A 54 9.87 2.91 -0.62
C GLY A 54 9.81 4.21 0.16
N ALA A 55 10.31 5.31 -0.42
CA ALA A 55 10.27 6.63 0.20
C ALA A 55 8.84 7.18 0.31
N LYS A 56 7.98 6.94 -0.70
CA LYS A 56 6.56 7.31 -0.66
C LYS A 56 5.80 6.52 0.41
N ILE A 57 6.03 5.21 0.52
CA ILE A 57 5.46 4.36 1.58
C ILE A 57 5.90 4.87 2.95
N ASN A 58 7.19 5.18 3.13
CA ASN A 58 7.71 5.74 4.37
C ASN A 58 6.97 7.04 4.75
N LYS A 59 6.79 7.95 3.78
CA LYS A 59 6.03 9.19 3.96
C LYS A 59 4.55 8.93 4.29
N ILE A 60 3.92 7.92 3.70
CA ILE A 60 2.54 7.53 4.04
C ILE A 60 2.46 7.17 5.53
N PHE A 61 3.37 6.33 6.03
CA PHE A 61 3.37 5.88 7.42
C PHE A 61 3.76 6.96 8.42
N HIS A 62 4.72 7.83 8.09
CA HIS A 62 5.31 8.76 9.08
C HIS A 62 4.83 10.21 8.95
N GLU A 63 4.24 10.60 7.82
CA GLU A 63 3.70 11.94 7.65
C GLU A 63 2.18 11.90 7.46
N ARG A 64 1.69 11.09 6.50
CA ARG A 64 0.28 11.15 6.13
C ARG A 64 -0.65 10.49 7.15
N PHE A 65 -0.31 9.29 7.61
CA PHE A 65 -1.13 8.55 8.56
C PHE A 65 -1.22 9.29 9.92
N PRO A 66 -0.12 9.77 10.54
CA PRO A 66 -0.18 10.59 11.74
C PRO A 66 -0.99 11.88 11.55
N PHE A 67 -0.87 12.52 10.39
CA PHE A 67 -1.67 13.71 10.09
C PHE A 67 -3.18 13.42 10.07
N GLU A 68 -3.62 12.31 9.45
CA GLU A 68 -5.03 11.91 9.44
C GLU A 68 -5.53 11.56 10.85
N LEU A 69 -4.69 10.96 11.70
CA LEU A 69 -5.01 10.70 13.10
C LEU A 69 -5.20 11.99 13.92
N VAL A 70 -4.33 12.99 13.78
CA VAL A 70 -4.46 14.26 14.52
C VAL A 70 -5.60 15.12 13.98
N LYS A 71 -5.88 15.06 12.67
CA LYS A 71 -7.01 15.79 12.07
C LYS A 71 -8.34 15.36 12.68
N PHE A 72 -8.45 14.09 13.08
CA PHE A 72 -9.64 13.53 13.72
C PHE A 72 -9.95 14.18 15.09
N GLU A 73 -8.94 14.59 15.86
CA GLU A 73 -9.11 15.11 17.23
C GLU A 73 -9.75 16.53 17.33
N LYS A 74 -10.04 17.20 16.21
CA LYS A 74 -10.26 18.66 16.21
C LYS A 74 -11.67 19.16 16.55
N ASP A 75 -12.68 18.29 16.70
CA ASP A 75 -14.04 18.74 17.04
C ASP A 75 -14.42 18.53 18.51
N GLU A 76 -13.76 19.30 19.39
CA GLU A 76 -14.00 19.28 20.83
C GLU A 76 -15.47 19.60 21.19
N LYS A 77 -16.12 20.49 20.42
CA LYS A 77 -17.51 20.88 20.68
C LYS A 77 -18.47 19.74 20.38
N ALA A 78 -18.28 19.02 19.26
CA ALA A 78 -19.07 17.84 18.97
C ALA A 78 -18.85 16.74 20.01
N MET A 79 -17.59 16.49 20.41
CA MET A 79 -17.27 15.47 21.43
C MET A 79 -17.93 15.78 22.78
N ARG A 80 -17.86 17.03 23.25
CA ARG A 80 -18.54 17.46 24.50
C ARG A 80 -20.05 17.23 24.43
N LYS A 81 -20.66 17.48 23.27
CA LYS A 81 -22.10 17.24 23.04
C LYS A 81 -22.42 15.74 23.06
N GLU A 82 -21.57 14.92 22.44
CA GLU A 82 -21.69 13.45 22.42
C GLU A 82 -21.59 12.85 23.84
N ILE A 83 -20.64 13.32 24.64
CA ILE A 83 -20.48 12.94 26.06
C ILE A 83 -21.74 13.31 26.85
N ALA A 84 -22.23 14.54 26.71
CA ALA A 84 -23.41 15.01 27.44
C ALA A 84 -24.65 14.16 27.13
N PHE A 85 -24.92 13.89 25.85
CA PHE A 85 -26.04 13.03 25.46
C PHE A 85 -25.89 11.60 25.95
N THR A 86 -24.68 11.04 25.87
CA THR A 86 -24.44 9.66 26.32
C THR A 86 -24.69 9.50 27.81
N ILE A 87 -24.23 10.45 28.63
CA ILE A 87 -24.48 10.46 30.09
C ILE A 87 -25.98 10.60 30.36
N GLN A 88 -26.66 11.56 29.74
CA GLN A 88 -28.10 11.79 29.94
C GLN A 88 -28.93 10.58 29.54
N ASN A 89 -28.60 9.92 28.43
CA ASN A 89 -29.31 8.73 27.96
C ASN A 89 -29.11 7.52 28.90
N ILE A 90 -27.89 7.32 29.42
CA ILE A 90 -27.59 6.23 30.36
C ILE A 90 -28.27 6.47 31.72
N GLN A 91 -28.30 7.71 32.21
CA GLN A 91 -28.97 8.06 33.46
C GLN A 91 -30.50 7.98 33.33
N GLY A 92 -31.03 8.34 32.17
CA GLY A 92 -32.47 8.34 31.90
C GLY A 92 -33.22 9.23 32.89
N VAL A 93 -34.22 8.67 33.57
CA VAL A 93 -35.02 9.39 34.58
C VAL A 93 -34.33 9.52 35.94
N ARG A 94 -33.19 8.86 36.15
CA ARG A 94 -32.50 8.85 37.44
C ARG A 94 -31.61 10.09 37.56
N VAL A 95 -31.64 10.74 38.72
CA VAL A 95 -30.70 11.81 39.04
C VAL A 95 -29.36 11.17 39.41
N GLY A 96 -28.39 11.24 38.51
CA GLY A 96 -27.05 10.72 38.75
C GLY A 96 -26.19 11.72 39.52
N LEU A 97 -25.60 11.28 40.64
CA LEU A 97 -24.60 12.07 41.39
C LEU A 97 -23.21 12.01 40.75
N PHE A 98 -22.94 10.94 39.99
CA PHE A 98 -21.66 10.66 39.33
C PHE A 98 -21.86 10.27 37.86
N THR A 99 -20.82 10.45 37.05
CA THR A 99 -20.79 9.98 35.65
C THR A 99 -20.76 8.45 35.63
N PRO A 100 -21.66 7.77 34.88
CA PRO A 100 -21.64 6.32 34.76
C PRO A 100 -20.40 5.81 34.01
N ASP A 101 -19.76 4.74 34.49
CA ASP A 101 -18.62 4.10 33.82
C ASP A 101 -18.96 3.66 32.39
N MET A 102 -20.20 3.18 32.18
CA MET A 102 -20.73 2.84 30.87
C MET A 102 -20.66 3.99 29.85
N ALA A 103 -20.80 5.24 30.30
CA ALA A 103 -20.71 6.40 29.42
C ALA A 103 -19.27 6.58 28.94
N PHE A 104 -18.30 6.43 29.85
CA PHE A 104 -16.89 6.47 29.51
C PHE A 104 -16.51 5.34 28.55
N GLU A 105 -16.96 4.11 28.82
CA GLU A 105 -16.71 2.98 27.92
C GLU A 105 -17.29 3.19 26.53
N ALA A 106 -18.55 3.66 26.44
CA ALA A 106 -19.22 3.90 25.17
C ALA A 106 -18.52 4.99 24.34
N ILE A 107 -18.15 6.11 24.98
CA ILE A 107 -17.42 7.19 24.31
C ILE A 107 -16.05 6.70 23.86
N THR A 108 -15.29 6.03 24.74
CA THR A 108 -13.95 5.53 24.43
C THR A 108 -13.96 4.55 23.26
N LYS A 109 -14.88 3.57 23.27
CA LYS A 109 -15.05 2.61 22.17
C LYS A 109 -15.33 3.30 20.84
N ASN A 110 -16.24 4.26 20.84
CA ASN A 110 -16.58 5.04 19.66
C ASN A 110 -15.39 5.88 19.14
N GLN A 111 -14.57 6.46 20.04
CA GLN A 111 -13.34 7.14 19.63
C GLN A 111 -12.32 6.16 18.99
N ILE A 112 -12.17 4.96 19.54
CA ILE A 112 -11.28 3.92 18.99
C ILE A 112 -11.77 3.45 17.62
N GLU A 113 -13.07 3.20 17.44
CA GLU A 113 -13.67 2.79 16.16
C GLU A 113 -13.40 3.83 15.05
N LYS A 114 -13.41 5.12 15.40
CA LYS A 114 -13.12 6.19 14.43
C LYS A 114 -11.65 6.17 13.94
N LEU A 115 -10.72 5.52 14.65
CA LEU A 115 -9.33 5.31 14.20
C LEU A 115 -9.21 4.26 13.09
N MET A 116 -10.23 3.42 12.86
CA MET A 116 -10.20 2.40 11.81
C MET A 116 -10.17 3.04 10.41
N SER A 117 -10.94 4.12 10.20
CA SER A 117 -11.00 4.82 8.91
C SER A 117 -9.63 5.33 8.42
N PRO A 118 -8.84 6.09 9.22
CA PRO A 118 -7.50 6.51 8.79
C PRO A 118 -6.53 5.33 8.62
N ALA A 119 -6.68 4.23 9.39
CA ALA A 119 -5.87 3.03 9.24
C ALA A 119 -6.15 2.31 7.91
N LEU A 120 -7.42 2.11 7.55
CA LEU A 120 -7.82 1.52 6.27
C LEU A 120 -7.36 2.39 5.08
N LYS A 121 -7.47 3.71 5.21
CA LYS A 121 -6.97 4.65 4.21
C LYS A 121 -5.44 4.56 4.05
N CYS A 122 -4.71 4.30 5.13
CA CYS A 122 -3.26 4.05 5.08
C CYS A 122 -2.96 2.82 4.21
N VAL A 123 -3.69 1.72 4.41
CA VAL A 123 -3.57 0.50 3.60
C VAL A 123 -3.87 0.78 2.12
N ASP A 124 -4.94 1.55 1.81
CA ASP A 124 -5.29 1.94 0.44
C ASP A 124 -4.16 2.70 -0.25
N MET A 125 -3.56 3.68 0.44
CA MET A 125 -2.48 4.50 -0.10
C MET A 125 -1.23 3.66 -0.37
N VAL A 126 -0.86 2.75 0.54
CA VAL A 126 0.27 1.84 0.33
C VAL A 126 0.03 0.89 -0.84
N SER A 127 -1.17 0.30 -0.94
CA SER A 127 -1.55 -0.58 -2.06
C SER A 127 -1.46 0.15 -3.41
N ALA A 128 -1.90 1.40 -3.47
CA ALA A 128 -1.80 2.23 -4.67
C ALA A 128 -0.34 2.48 -5.10
N GLU A 129 0.56 2.74 -4.14
CA GLU A 129 1.99 2.92 -4.43
C GLU A 129 2.64 1.61 -4.92
N LEU A 130 2.30 0.46 -4.31
CA LEU A 130 2.78 -0.85 -4.75
C LEU A 130 2.29 -1.19 -6.17
N MET A 131 1.02 -0.93 -6.49
CA MET A 131 0.48 -1.11 -7.84
C MET A 131 1.19 -0.23 -8.87
N THR A 132 1.57 0.99 -8.48
CA THR A 132 2.33 1.91 -9.34
C THR A 132 3.73 1.38 -9.61
N ALA A 133 4.40 0.85 -8.57
CA ALA A 133 5.72 0.23 -8.70
C ALA A 133 5.68 -0.99 -9.65
N VAL A 134 4.68 -1.87 -9.52
CA VAL A 134 4.49 -3.03 -10.43
C VAL A 134 4.43 -2.57 -11.89
N LYS A 135 3.61 -1.56 -12.20
CA LYS A 135 3.48 -1.05 -13.57
C LYS A 135 4.79 -0.46 -14.09
N SER A 136 5.48 0.32 -13.27
CA SER A 136 6.75 0.93 -13.65
C SER A 136 7.83 -0.12 -13.92
N CYS A 137 7.94 -1.17 -13.10
CA CYS A 137 8.89 -2.26 -13.33
C CYS A 137 8.53 -3.09 -14.57
N ALA A 138 7.22 -3.22 -14.88
CA ALA A 138 6.74 -3.97 -16.03
C ALA A 138 7.11 -3.31 -17.38
N ASP A 139 7.44 -2.02 -17.41
CA ASP A 139 7.90 -1.33 -18.63
C ASP A 139 9.22 -1.93 -19.17
N GLY A 140 10.04 -2.56 -18.32
CA GLY A 140 11.22 -3.34 -18.75
C GLY A 140 10.88 -4.55 -19.64
N MET A 141 9.62 -5.00 -19.62
CA MET A 141 9.13 -6.14 -20.40
C MET A 141 8.47 -5.76 -21.74
N ASN A 142 8.53 -4.49 -22.17
CA ASN A 142 7.85 -4.00 -23.38
C ASN A 142 8.15 -4.80 -24.67
N ARG A 143 9.29 -5.50 -24.72
CA ARG A 143 9.65 -6.40 -25.84
C ARG A 143 8.73 -7.64 -25.94
N TYR A 144 8.08 -8.03 -24.85
CA TYR A 144 7.15 -9.17 -24.76
C TYR A 144 5.83 -8.73 -24.10
N PRO A 145 4.94 -8.06 -24.84
CA PRO A 145 3.72 -7.45 -24.28
C PRO A 145 2.78 -8.46 -23.61
N LEU A 146 2.65 -9.68 -24.15
CA LEU A 146 1.82 -10.72 -23.52
C LEU A 146 2.36 -11.17 -22.15
N LEU A 147 3.69 -11.20 -22.00
CA LEU A 147 4.32 -11.50 -20.72
C LEU A 147 4.09 -10.37 -19.73
N ARG A 148 4.26 -9.13 -20.18
CA ARG A 148 4.01 -7.93 -19.40
C ARG A 148 2.58 -7.92 -18.85
N ASP A 149 1.59 -8.06 -19.73
CA ASP A 149 0.17 -8.04 -19.36
C ASP A 149 -0.17 -9.14 -18.34
N GLU A 150 0.35 -10.35 -18.56
CA GLU A 150 0.09 -11.47 -17.65
C GLU A 150 0.80 -11.28 -16.30
N THR A 151 2.01 -10.73 -16.29
CA THR A 151 2.75 -10.39 -15.07
C THR A 151 2.02 -9.31 -14.27
N GLU A 152 1.61 -8.22 -14.92
CA GLU A 152 0.81 -7.15 -14.30
C GLU A 152 -0.51 -7.69 -13.74
N ARG A 153 -1.19 -8.57 -14.47
CA ARG A 153 -2.45 -9.19 -14.04
C ARG A 153 -2.28 -10.05 -12.79
N ILE A 154 -1.29 -10.94 -12.78
CA ILE A 154 -1.01 -11.84 -11.64
C ILE A 154 -0.66 -11.01 -10.41
N LEU A 155 0.27 -10.06 -10.53
CA LEU A 155 0.72 -9.25 -9.41
C LEU A 155 -0.36 -8.30 -8.90
N SER A 156 -1.15 -7.69 -9.79
CA SER A 156 -2.28 -6.84 -9.39
C SER A 156 -3.35 -7.64 -8.64
N THR A 157 -3.61 -8.89 -9.06
CA THR A 157 -4.54 -9.78 -8.37
C THR A 157 -4.01 -10.12 -6.98
N PHE A 158 -2.74 -10.52 -6.89
CA PHE A 158 -2.07 -10.81 -5.62
C PHE A 158 -2.09 -9.62 -4.67
N LEU A 159 -1.74 -8.42 -5.14
CA LEU A 159 -1.73 -7.21 -4.32
C LEU A 159 -3.12 -6.87 -3.78
N ARG A 160 -4.19 -7.03 -4.58
CA ARG A 160 -5.56 -6.82 -4.11
C ARG A 160 -5.97 -7.83 -3.04
N GLU A 161 -5.56 -9.09 -3.18
CA GLU A 161 -5.81 -10.11 -2.15
C GLU A 161 -5.05 -9.78 -0.85
N GLN A 162 -3.81 -9.32 -0.95
CA GLN A 162 -3.02 -8.91 0.23
C GLN A 162 -3.57 -7.63 0.87
N GLU A 163 -4.04 -6.67 0.06
CA GLU A 163 -4.73 -5.48 0.55
C GLU A 163 -5.96 -5.86 1.38
N GLN A 164 -6.78 -6.78 0.88
CA GLN A 164 -7.95 -7.25 1.63
C GLN A 164 -7.55 -7.93 2.94
N LYS A 165 -6.55 -8.83 2.91
CA LYS A 165 -6.03 -9.46 4.14
C LYS A 165 -5.50 -8.44 5.14
N ALA A 166 -4.82 -7.40 4.67
CA ALA A 166 -4.31 -6.33 5.52
C ALA A 166 -5.45 -5.51 6.13
N LYS A 167 -6.50 -5.20 5.36
CA LYS A 167 -7.71 -4.55 5.86
C LYS A 167 -8.43 -5.41 6.90
N ASP A 168 -8.53 -6.71 6.68
CA ASP A 168 -9.15 -7.64 7.62
C ASP A 168 -8.38 -7.77 8.94
N HIS A 169 -7.06 -7.52 8.95
CA HIS A 169 -6.27 -7.46 10.19
C HIS A 169 -6.41 -6.14 10.95
N VAL A 170 -6.84 -5.08 10.27
CA VAL A 170 -7.11 -3.77 10.89
C VAL A 170 -8.50 -3.76 11.54
N ILE A 171 -9.42 -4.61 11.06
CA ILE A 171 -10.82 -4.73 11.51
C ILE A 171 -10.94 -5.71 12.68
#